data_AF-A0A967M175-F1
#
_entry.id   AF-A0A967M175-F1
#
_cell.length_a   1.000
_cell.length_b   1.000
_cell.length_c   1.000
_cell.angle_alpha   90.00
_cell.angle_beta   90.00
_cell.angle_gamma   90.00
#
_symmetry.space_group_name_H-M   'P 1'
#
loop_
_entity.id
_entity.type
_entity.pdbx_description
1 polymer ?
#
loop_
_entity_poly.entity_id
_entity_poly.type
_entity_poly.pdbx_seq_one_letter_code
_entity_poly.pdbx_strand_id
1 'polypeptide(L)' 'MAQEKISPDMRVWDVIQEHPETVDVFRRHGCPDMRKGIYALSAHVMKVKWAAKVHHIDQDTLLRDLNRTIAEEGDKTVH' A
#
# COMPACT_ATOMS: atom_id res chain seq x y z
N MET A 1 7.95 -19.63 -0.96
CA MET A 1 7.05 -18.92 -0.03
C MET A 1 5.85 -18.44 -0.84
N ALA A 2 4.62 -18.65 -0.39
CA ALA A 2 3.45 -18.10 -1.08
C ALA A 2 3.47 -16.58 -0.87
N GLN A 3 3.68 -15.81 -1.94
CA GLN A 3 3.62 -14.35 -1.89
C GLN A 3 2.20 -13.96 -1.48
N GLU A 4 2.02 -13.40 -0.28
CA GLU A 4 0.74 -12.82 0.12
C GLU A 4 0.49 -11.60 -0.77
N LYS A 5 -0.39 -11.78 -1.75
CA LYS A 5 -0.69 -10.75 -2.74
C LYS A 5 -1.61 -9.70 -2.10
N ILE A 6 -1.16 -8.44 -2.09
CA ILE A 6 -1.98 -7.32 -1.64
C ILE A 6 -3.22 -7.23 -2.54
N SER A 7 -4.39 -7.22 -1.93
CA SER A 7 -5.69 -7.19 -2.58
C SER A 7 -6.40 -5.84 -2.37
N PRO A 8 -7.33 -5.43 -3.26
CA PRO A 8 -8.04 -4.15 -3.15
C PRO A 8 -8.90 -4.01 -1.88
N ASP A 9 -9.28 -5.13 -1.25
CA ASP A 9 -10.15 -5.17 -0.08
C ASP A 9 -9.42 -5.10 1.25
N MET A 10 -8.09 -5.26 1.24
CA MET A 10 -7.25 -5.07 2.42
C MET A 10 -7.28 -3.61 2.87
N ARG A 11 -7.11 -3.41 4.17
CA ARG A 11 -6.99 -2.06 4.74
C ARG A 11 -5.58 -1.55 4.49
N VAL A 12 -5.47 -0.26 4.21
CA VAL A 12 -4.18 0.40 4.00
C VAL A 12 -3.31 0.25 5.24
N TRP A 13 -3.88 0.33 6.44
CA TRP A 13 -3.15 0.11 7.69
C TRP A 13 -2.54 -1.29 7.78
N ASP A 14 -3.33 -2.34 7.53
CA ASP A 14 -2.86 -3.73 7.61
C ASP A 14 -1.71 -3.97 6.63
N VAL A 15 -1.85 -3.47 5.39
CA VAL A 15 -0.79 -3.54 4.36
C VAL A 15 0.50 -2.86 4.81
N ILE A 16 0.41 -1.69 5.46
CA ILE A 16 1.60 -0.96 5.94
C ILE A 16 2.24 -1.66 7.16
N GLN A 17 1.44 -2.27 8.03
CA GLN A 17 1.95 -3.00 9.19
C GLN A 17 2.66 -4.29 8.76
N GLU A 18 2.10 -5.02 7.79
CA GLU A 18 2.67 -6.25 7.24
C GLU A 18 3.86 -5.97 6.30
N HIS A 19 3.78 -4.89 5.52
CA HIS A 19 4.75 -4.52 4.49
C HIS A 19 5.13 -3.03 4.60
N PRO A 20 5.95 -2.62 5.58
CA PRO A 20 6.32 -1.22 5.79
C PRO A 20 7.02 -0.57 4.58
N GLU A 21 7.66 -1.35 3.72
CA GLU A 21 8.26 -0.92 2.46
C GLU A 21 7.23 -0.34 1.47
N THR A 22 5.95 -0.72 1.58
CA THR A 22 4.87 -0.23 0.71
C THR A 22 4.49 1.22 0.97
N VAL A 23 4.89 1.80 2.11
CA VAL A 23 4.66 3.22 2.44
C VAL A 23 5.19 4.15 1.35
N ASP A 24 6.33 3.81 0.76
CA ASP A 24 6.92 4.59 -0.32
C ASP A 24 6.09 4.56 -1.61
N VAL A 25 5.41 3.44 -1.89
CA VAL A 25 4.51 3.31 -3.04
C VAL A 25 3.31 4.25 -2.86
N PHE A 26 2.64 4.20 -1.70
CA PHE A 26 1.52 5.10 -1.42
C PHE A 26 1.93 6.58 -1.48
N ARG A 27 3.13 6.91 -1.01
CA ARG A 27 3.67 8.28 -1.11
C ARG A 27 3.87 8.73 -2.56
N ARG A 28 4.40 7.86 -3.43
CA ARG A 28 4.64 8.15 -4.86
C ARG A 28 3.36 8.34 -5.66
N HIS A 29 2.32 7.57 -5.35
CA HIS A 29 1.04 7.63 -6.06
C HIS A 29 0.16 8.84 -5.69
N GLY A 30 0.63 9.75 -4.84
CA GLY A 30 -0.13 10.96 -4.52
C GLY A 30 -1.03 10.81 -3.30
N CYS A 31 -0.62 10.02 -2.31
CA CYS A 31 -1.09 10.15 -0.93
C CYS A 31 -0.08 10.97 -0.07
N PRO A 32 0.20 12.26 -0.37
CA PRO A 32 1.11 13.07 0.43
C PRO A 32 0.58 13.33 1.85
N ASP A 33 -0.73 13.18 2.06
CA ASP A 33 -1.38 13.37 3.36
C ASP A 33 -1.18 12.22 4.35
N MET A 34 -0.51 11.12 3.95
CA MET A 34 -0.19 10.00 4.85
C MET A 34 0.57 10.43 6.11
N ARG A 35 1.30 11.55 6.07
CA ARG A 35 2.02 12.11 7.22
C ARG A 35 1.22 13.12 8.06
N LYS A 36 0.06 13.59 7.60
CA LYS A 36 -0.79 14.53 8.35
C LYS A 36 -1.84 13.73 9.09
N GLY A 37 -1.88 13.87 10.42
CA GLY A 37 -2.55 12.98 11.38
C GLY A 37 -4.02 12.56 11.14
N ILE A 38 -4.70 13.14 10.15
CA ILE A 38 -6.03 12.72 9.69
C ILE A 38 -5.96 11.37 8.93
N TYR A 39 -4.87 11.13 8.19
CA TYR A 39 -4.70 9.88 7.42
C TYR A 39 -4.42 8.68 8.32
N ALA A 40 -3.80 8.89 9.48
CA ALA A 40 -3.58 7.82 10.46
C ALA A 40 -4.90 7.22 10.94
N LEU A 41 -5.91 8.04 11.31
CA LEU A 41 -7.24 7.52 11.67
C LEU A 41 -7.96 6.90 10.47
N SER A 42 -7.82 7.51 9.29
CA SER A 42 -8.51 7.07 8.08
C SER A 42 -7.95 5.74 7.55
N ALA A 43 -6.63 5.53 7.64
CA ALA A 43 -5.94 4.32 7.16
C ALA A 43 -6.41 3.04 7.86
N HIS A 44 -6.83 3.14 9.13
CA HIS A 44 -7.37 2.00 9.90
C HIS A 44 -8.70 1.47 9.36
N VAL A 45 -9.44 2.29 8.61
CA VAL A 45 -10.74 1.91 8.03
C VAL A 45 -10.75 1.94 6.50
N MET A 46 -9.77 2.59 5.89
CA MET A 46 -9.67 2.78 4.45
C MET A 46 -9.10 1.54 3.76
N LYS A 47 -9.87 0.99 2.82
CA LYS A 47 -9.38 -0.07 1.93
C LYS A 47 -8.50 0.50 0.82
N VAL A 48 -7.60 -0.31 0.28
CA VAL A 48 -6.71 0.07 -0.84
C VAL A 48 -7.49 0.63 -2.04
N LYS A 49 -8.62 0.00 -2.41
CA LYS A 49 -9.48 0.51 -3.51
C LYS A 49 -10.07 1.90 -3.26
N TRP A 50 -10.38 2.22 -1.99
CA TRP A 50 -10.91 3.52 -1.63
C TRP A 50 -9.84 4.59 -1.66
N ALA A 51 -8.63 4.26 -1.20
CA ALA A 51 -7.48 5.15 -1.33
C ALA A 51 -7.21 5.50 -2.80
N ALA A 52 -7.23 4.49 -3.69
CA ALA A 52 -7.08 4.73 -5.13
C ALA A 52 -8.17 5.67 -5.67
N LYS A 53 -9.43 5.43 -5.30
CA LYS A 53 -10.57 6.24 -5.76
C LYS A 53 -10.54 7.69 -5.25
N VAL A 54 -10.27 7.91 -3.96
CA VAL A 54 -10.26 9.24 -3.33
C VAL A 54 -9.15 10.13 -3.91
N HIS A 55 -8.00 9.53 -4.24
CA HIS A 55 -6.85 10.24 -4.77
C HIS A 55 -6.77 10.20 -6.31
N HIS A 56 -7.80 9.71 -6.99
CA HIS A 56 -7.85 9.57 -8.46
C HIS A 56 -6.67 8.77 -9.04
N ILE A 57 -6.21 7.77 -8.31
CA ILE A 57 -5.15 6.84 -8.72
C ILE A 57 -5.81 5.64 -9.41
N ASP A 58 -5.17 5.13 -10.47
CA ASP A 58 -5.56 3.86 -11.07
C ASP A 58 -5.32 2.71 -10.07
N GLN A 59 -6.40 2.02 -9.70
CA GLN A 59 -6.35 0.96 -8.69
C GLN A 59 -5.40 -0.18 -9.09
N ASP A 60 -5.42 -0.58 -10.36
CA ASP A 60 -4.61 -1.70 -10.85
C ASP A 60 -3.12 -1.35 -10.84
N THR A 61 -2.79 -0.10 -11.18
CA THR A 61 -1.42 0.42 -11.11
C THR A 61 -0.92 0.47 -9.67
N LEU A 62 -1.74 0.95 -8.72
CA LEU A 62 -1.40 0.94 -7.30
C LEU A 62 -1.15 -0.48 -6.80
N LEU A 63 -2.07 -1.41 -7.06
CA LEU A 63 -1.93 -2.81 -6.66
C LEU A 63 -0.70 -3.46 -7.28
N ARG A 64 -0.41 -3.18 -8.55
CA ARG A 64 0.77 -3.71 -9.25
C ARG A 64 2.05 -3.24 -8.57
N ASP A 65 2.16 -1.95 -8.27
CA ASP A 65 3.35 -1.40 -7.66
C ASP A 65 3.54 -1.89 -6.21
N LEU A 66 2.46 -1.97 -5.43
CA LEU A 66 2.48 -2.56 -4.08
C LEU A 66 2.99 -4.00 -4.11
N ASN A 67 2.41 -4.83 -5.00
CA ASN A 67 2.78 -6.23 -5.13
C ASN A 67 4.20 -6.42 -5.71
N ARG A 68 4.67 -5.50 -6.55
CA ARG A 68 6.05 -5.52 -7.04
C ARG A 68 7.02 -5.23 -5.89
N THR A 69 6.74 -4.23 -5.06
CA THR A 69 7.62 -3.84 -3.95
C THR A 69 7.80 -4.98 -2.94
N ILE A 70 6.73 -5.68 -2.56
CA ILE A 70 6.85 -6.83 -1.62
C ILE A 70 7.59 -8.02 -2.24
N ALA A 71 7.52 -8.20 -3.57
CA ALA A 71 8.26 -9.25 -4.26
C ALA A 71 9.76 -8.92 -4.33
N GLU A 72 10.10 -7.66 -4.60
CA GLU A 72 11.49 -7.18 -4.60
C GLU A 72 12.11 -7.19 -3.20
N GLU A 73 11.35 -6.93 -2.14
CA GLU A 73 11.86 -6.97 -0.75
C GLU A 73 12.07 -8.41 -0.25
N GLY A 74 11.18 -9.33 -0.63
CA GLY A 74 11.35 -10.75 -0.38
C GLY A 74 12.59 -11.37 -1.05
N ASP A 75 13.08 -10.77 -2.14
CA ASP A 75 14.30 -11.20 -2.85
C ASP A 75 15.59 -10.59 -2.25
N LYS A 76 15.50 -9.43 -1.59
CA LYS A 76 16.66 -8.79 -0.94
C LYS A 76 17.05 -9.40 0.40
N THR A 77 16.13 -10.08 1.07
CA THR A 77 16.35 -10.70 2.39
C THR A 77 16.98 -12.09 2.30
N VAL A 78 17.17 -12.64 1.10
CA VAL A 78 17.78 -13.96 0.85
C VAL A 78 19.27 -13.91 0.51
N HIS A 79 19.92 -12.75 0.60
CA HIS A 79 21.34 -12.55 0.26
C HIS A 79 22.18 -12.04 1.43
#